data_AF-A0A4Q1T9D0-F1
#
_entry.id   AF-A0A4Q1T9D0-F1
#
_cell.length_a   1.000
_cell.length_b   1.000
_cell.length_c   1.000
_cell.angle_alpha   90.00
_cell.angle_beta   90.00
_cell.angle_gamma   90.00
#
_symmetry.space_group_name_H-M   'P 1'
#
loop_
_entity.id
_entity.type
_entity.pdbx_description
1 polymer ?
#
loop_
_entity_poly.entity_id
_entity_poly.type
_entity_poly.pdbx_seq_one_letter_code
_entity_poly.pdbx_strand_id
1 'polypeptide(L)' 'MRISVNANGEILFRERMKVEAEHLLTRIKREKDPSERYLLCTTLLEIFEELDIDVASDSPIWQEMNMCYQDFFVS' A
#
# COMPACT_ATOMS: atom_id res chain seq x y z
N MET A 1 -26.09 -4.88 -11.97
CA MET A 1 -25.63 -3.78 -12.84
C MET A 1 -24.11 -3.88 -12.92
N ARG A 2 -23.53 -4.33 -14.04
CA ARG A 2 -22.07 -4.36 -14.20
C ARG A 2 -21.63 -2.98 -14.68
N ILE A 3 -20.94 -2.23 -13.84
CA ILE A 3 -20.28 -0.99 -14.26
C ILE A 3 -19.04 -1.45 -15.03
N SER A 4 -19.12 -1.42 -16.36
CA SER A 4 -17.96 -1.66 -17.22
C SER A 4 -17.08 -0.42 -17.17
N VAL A 5 -16.03 -0.45 -16.35
CA VAL A 5 -14.95 0.54 -16.41
C VAL A 5 -14.24 0.32 -17.74
N ASN A 6 -14.20 1.33 -18.60
CA ASN A 6 -13.44 1.25 -19.85
C ASN A 6 -11.93 1.37 -19.55
N ALA A 7 -11.07 0.96 -20.49
CA ALA A 7 -9.61 0.96 -20.31
C ALA A 7 -9.05 2.31 -19.82
N ASN A 8 -9.66 3.42 -20.23
CA ASN A 8 -9.25 4.76 -19.77
C ASN A 8 -9.58 5.00 -18.29
N GLY A 9 -10.71 4.49 -17.80
CA GLY A 9 -11.08 4.56 -16.39
C GLY A 9 -10.18 3.70 -15.49
N GLU A 10 -9.74 2.55 -16.00
CA GLU A 10 -8.80 1.66 -15.31
C GLU A 10 -7.40 2.29 -15.19
N ILE A 11 -6.90 2.89 -16.27
CA ILE A 11 -5.61 3.63 -16.26
C ILE A 11 -5.65 4.76 -15.22
N LEU A 12 -6.70 5.59 -15.26
CA LEU A 12 -6.86 6.70 -14.31
C LEU A 12 -7.00 6.22 -12.85
N PHE A 13 -7.62 5.06 -12.62
CA PHE A 13 -7.69 4.46 -11.29
C PHE A 13 -6.30 4.02 -10.81
N ARG A 14 -5.56 3.26 -11.63
CA ARG A 14 -4.22 2.79 -11.28
C ARG A 14 -3.25 3.94 -11.05
N GLU A 15 -3.33 5.02 -11.83
CA GLU A 15 -2.53 6.23 -11.61
C GLU A 15 -2.85 6.90 -10.28
N ARG A 16 -4.14 7.03 -9.92
CA ARG A 16 -4.53 7.58 -8.61
C ARG A 16 -4.03 6.73 -7.44
N MET A 17 -4.14 5.41 -7.54
CA MET A 17 -3.65 4.48 -6.53
C MET A 17 -2.14 4.58 -6.34
N LYS A 18 -1.37 4.74 -7.42
CA LYS A 18 0.08 4.97 -7.34
C LYS A 18 0.42 6.27 -6.59
N VAL A 19 -0.26 7.36 -6.92
CA VAL A 19 -0.05 8.65 -6.23
C VAL A 19 -0.39 8.53 -4.74
N GLU A 20 -1.48 7.84 -4.40
CA GLU A 20 -1.86 7.63 -3.01
C GLU A 20 -0.84 6.75 -2.26
N ALA A 21 -0.32 5.69 -2.90
CA ALA A 21 0.74 4.86 -2.33
C ALA A 21 2.01 5.67 -2.05
N GLU A 22 2.42 6.57 -2.96
CA GLU A 22 3.57 7.47 -2.76
C GLU A 22 3.35 8.44 -1.58
N HIS A 23 2.14 8.98 -1.44
CA HIS A 23 1.78 9.82 -0.31
C HIS A 23 1.79 9.04 1.02
N LEU A 24 1.21 7.84 1.04
CA LEU A 24 1.23 6.96 2.21
C LEU A 24 2.64 6.60 2.62
N LEU A 25 3.50 6.20 1.69
CA LEU A 25 4.92 5.92 1.96
C LEU A 25 5.62 7.11 2.60
N THR A 26 5.36 8.32 2.10
CA THR A 26 5.92 9.55 2.67
C THR A 26 5.41 9.81 4.09
N ARG A 27 4.13 9.51 4.36
CA ARG A 27 3.52 9.67 5.68
C ARG A 27 4.03 8.63 6.68
N ILE A 28 4.11 7.36 6.29
CA ILE A 28 4.65 6.25 7.09
C ILE A 28 6.06 6.57 7.57
N LYS A 29 6.93 7.05 6.67
CA LYS A 29 8.33 7.41 6.98
C LYS A 29 8.46 8.52 8.02
N ARG A 30 7.42 9.33 8.22
CA ARG A 30 7.39 10.46 9.17
C ARG A 30 6.58 10.15 10.44
N GLU A 31 5.80 9.08 10.44
CA GLU A 31 4.93 8.72 11.55
C GLU A 31 5.74 8.14 12.72
N LYS A 32 5.49 8.68 13.91
CA LYS A 32 6.19 8.31 15.14
C LYS A 32 5.35 7.40 16.03
N ASP A 33 4.04 7.48 15.92
CA ASP A 33 3.14 6.57 16.63
C ASP A 33 3.13 5.21 15.93
N PRO A 34 3.57 4.12 16.60
CA PRO A 34 3.57 2.79 16.01
C PRO A 34 2.19 2.31 15.56
N SER A 35 1.12 2.71 16.26
CA SER A 35 -0.25 2.29 15.97
C SER A 35 -0.75 2.95 14.68
N GLU A 36 -0.57 4.27 14.56
CA GLU A 36 -0.89 5.00 13.33
C GLU A 36 -0.01 4.53 12.17
N ARG A 37 1.27 4.28 12.40
CA ARG A 37 2.17 3.75 11.37
C ARG A 37 1.71 2.39 10.85
N TYR A 38 1.28 1.50 11.75
CA TYR A 38 0.72 0.20 11.39
C TYR A 38 -0.53 0.36 10.51
N LEU A 39 -1.47 1.22 10.90
CA LEU A 39 -2.69 1.48 10.13
C LEU A 39 -2.37 2.00 8.72
N LEU A 40 -1.44 2.96 8.61
CA LEU A 40 -1.02 3.50 7.32
C LEU A 40 -0.34 2.44 6.44
N CYS A 41 0.45 1.55 7.03
CA CYS A 41 1.05 0.42 6.31
C CYS A 41 -0.02 -0.57 5.83
N THR A 42 -1.02 -0.89 6.64
CA THR A 42 -2.15 -1.73 6.22
C THR A 42 -2.85 -1.14 5.00
N THR A 43 -3.18 0.16 5.03
CA THR A 43 -3.80 0.85 3.89
C THR A 43 -2.90 0.84 2.65
N LEU A 44 -1.58 0.97 2.83
CA LEU A 44 -0.64 0.88 1.71
C LEU A 44 -0.62 -0.53 1.09
N LEU A 45 -0.68 -1.57 1.92
CA LEU A 45 -0.72 -2.96 1.45
C LEU A 45 -2.02 -3.26 0.70
N GLU A 46 -3.17 -2.74 1.15
CA GLU A 46 -4.44 -2.81 0.42
C GLU A 46 -4.32 -2.17 -0.97
N ILE A 47 -3.68 -0.99 -1.07
CA ILE A 47 -3.43 -0.35 -2.37
C ILE A 47 -2.52 -1.21 -3.27
N PHE A 48 -1.50 -1.85 -2.70
CA PHE A 48 -0.65 -2.75 -3.47
C PHE A 48 -1.40 -3.97 -3.98
N GLU A 49 -2.27 -4.57 -3.16
CA GLU A 49 -3.14 -5.67 -3.57
C GLU A 49 -4.08 -5.25 -4.72
N GLU A 50 -4.73 -4.09 -4.62
CA GLU A 50 -5.58 -3.51 -5.68
C GLU A 50 -4.81 -3.18 -6.97
N LEU A 51 -3.49 -3.03 -6.88
CA LEU A 51 -2.59 -2.81 -8.01
C LEU A 51 -1.94 -4.10 -8.53
N ASP A 52 -2.30 -5.27 -8.00
CA ASP A 52 -1.67 -6.56 -8.30
C ASP A 52 -0.16 -6.57 -7.99
N ILE A 53 0.25 -5.88 -6.92
CA ILE A 53 1.63 -5.78 -6.46
C ILE A 53 1.79 -6.66 -5.21
N ASP A 54 2.44 -7.81 -5.38
CA ASP A 54 2.81 -8.66 -4.25
C ASP A 54 4.06 -8.14 -3.54
N VAL A 55 3.93 -7.82 -2.25
CA VAL A 55 5.07 -7.43 -1.40
C VAL A 55 5.67 -8.66 -0.73
N ALA A 56 6.79 -9.14 -1.27
CA ALA A 56 7.53 -10.26 -0.71
C ALA A 56 8.06 -9.96 0.70
N SER A 57 8.27 -11.01 1.51
CA SER A 57 8.73 -10.88 2.89
C SER A 57 10.14 -10.32 3.06
N ASP A 58 10.98 -10.46 2.03
CA ASP A 58 12.35 -9.93 1.95
C ASP A 58 12.43 -8.58 1.23
N SER A 59 11.29 -7.98 0.89
CA SER A 59 11.25 -6.69 0.21
C SER A 59 11.89 -5.58 1.04
N PRO A 60 12.74 -4.72 0.44
CA PRO A 60 13.37 -3.61 1.17
C PRO A 60 12.36 -2.58 1.70
N ILE A 61 11.13 -2.58 1.17
CA ILE A 61 10.07 -1.65 1.59
C ILE A 61 9.72 -1.80 3.08
N TRP A 62 9.87 -3.00 3.66
CA TRP A 62 9.65 -3.24 5.09
C TRP A 62 10.62 -2.41 5.95
N GLN A 63 11.88 -2.33 5.53
CA GLN A 63 12.89 -1.49 6.18
C GLN A 63 12.57 0.00 6.00
N GLU A 64 12.13 0.39 4.80
CA GLU A 64 11.72 1.78 4.52
C GLU A 64 10.54 2.23 5.38
N MET A 65 9.61 1.33 5.67
CA MET A 65 8.44 1.59 6.51
C MET A 65 8.74 1.44 8.00
N ASN A 66 9.92 0.94 8.38
CA ASN A 66 10.26 0.56 9.75
C ASN A 66 9.22 -0.40 10.35
N MET A 67 8.87 -1.44 9.59
CA MET A 67 7.89 -2.47 9.94
C MET A 67 8.45 -3.87 9.64
N CYS A 68 7.92 -4.89 10.31
CA CYS A 68 8.27 -6.28 10.05
C CYS A 68 7.15 -6.96 9.25
N TYR A 69 7.50 -7.72 8.20
CA TYR A 69 6.53 -8.53 7.44
C TYR A 69 5.67 -9.43 8.35
N GLN A 70 6.30 -9.99 9.39
CA GLN A 70 5.65 -10.89 10.34
C GLN A 70 4.50 -10.23 11.12
N ASP A 71 4.48 -8.90 11.24
CA ASP A 71 3.41 -8.20 11.94
C ASP A 71 2.08 -8.25 11.19
N PHE A 72 2.10 -8.58 9.89
CA PHE A 72 0.93 -8.54 9.00
C PHE A 72 0.48 -9.91 8.50
N PHE A 73 1.38 -10.90 8.45
CA PHE A 73 1.14 -12.16 7.75
C PHE A 73 1.39 -13.42 8.58
N VAL A 74 1.60 -13.29 9.90
CA VAL A 74 1.63 -14.45 10.79
C VAL A 74 0.21 -14.86 11.15
N SER A 75 -0.23 -15.99 10.56
CA SER A 75 -1.37 -16.80 10.99
C SER A 75 -0.89 -18.00 11.80
#